data_AF-A0A2V9G7P1-F1
#
_entry.id   AF-A0A2V9G7P1-F1
#
_cell.length_a   1.000
_cell.length_b   1.000
_cell.length_c   1.000
_cell.angle_alpha   90.00
_cell.angle_beta   90.00
_cell.angle_gamma   90.00
#
_symmetry.space_group_name_H-M   'P 1'
#
loop_
_entity.id
_entity.type
_entity.pdbx_description
1 polymer ?
#
loop_
_entity_poly.entity_id
_entity_poly.type
_entity_poly.pdbx_seq_one_letter_code
_entity_poly.pdbx_strand_id
1 'polypeptide(L)'
;MQTAGFLCAGIQGESAASAAAKRDVEVIPLSRYNRGRVAGEGLQMGFAAVGAREIRRGVQDLAVGLEGESRTWQRREVSEIAAKRC
;
A
#
# COMPACT_ATOMS: atom_id res chain seq x y z
N MET A 1 17.31 -11.32 1.22
CA MET A 1 17.31 -9.85 1.08
C MET A 1 15.85 -9.39 1.04
N GLN A 2 15.50 -8.30 1.72
CA GLN A 2 14.14 -7.74 1.77
C GLN A 2 14.17 -6.31 1.21
N THR A 3 13.09 -5.89 0.57
CA THR A 3 12.91 -4.51 0.08
C THR A 3 11.78 -3.85 0.85
N ALA A 4 11.98 -2.61 1.27
CA ALA A 4 10.94 -1.81 1.90
C ALA A 4 10.73 -0.51 1.11
N GLY A 5 9.49 -0.04 1.07
CA GLY A 5 9.11 1.21 0.42
C GLY A 5 8.03 1.95 1.21
N PHE A 6 8.05 3.27 1.13
CA PHE A 6 7.02 4.12 1.72
C PHE A 6 5.82 4.26 0.78
N LEU A 7 4.64 4.35 1.37
CA LEU A 7 3.39 4.63 0.66
C LEU A 7 3.19 6.14 0.53
N CYS A 8 2.42 6.54 -0.49
CA CYS A 8 1.92 7.91 -0.59
C CYS A 8 1.08 8.26 0.65
N ALA A 9 1.08 9.55 1.01
CA ALA A 9 0.27 10.05 2.12
C ALA A 9 -1.20 9.65 1.96
N GLY A 10 -1.84 9.30 3.08
CA GLY A 10 -3.25 8.90 3.11
C GLY A 10 -3.55 7.43 2.82
N ILE A 11 -2.58 6.67 2.29
CA ILE A 11 -2.73 5.23 2.09
C ILE A 11 -2.27 4.51 3.36
N GLN A 12 -3.16 3.72 3.97
CA GLN A 12 -2.85 2.90 5.14
C GLN A 12 -2.19 1.58 4.75
N GLY A 13 -1.15 1.16 5.47
CA GLY A 13 -0.40 -0.06 5.17
C GLY A 13 -1.25 -1.32 5.18
N GLU A 14 -2.18 -1.47 6.13
CA GLU A 14 -3.09 -2.63 6.20
C GLU A 14 -4.08 -2.66 5.03
N SER A 15 -4.62 -1.51 4.62
CA SER A 15 -5.49 -1.41 3.43
C SER A 15 -4.73 -1.74 2.15
N ALA A 16 -3.51 -1.21 2.02
CA ALA A 16 -2.61 -1.52 0.91
C ALA A 16 -2.25 -3.02 0.85
N ALA A 17 -1.96 -3.64 1.99
CA ALA A 17 -1.70 -5.08 2.06
C ALA A 17 -2.93 -5.91 1.68
N SER A 18 -4.12 -5.52 2.13
CA SER A 18 -5.37 -6.16 1.70
C SER A 18 -5.61 -6.02 0.18
N ALA A 19 -5.34 -4.85 -0.39
CA ALA A 19 -5.48 -4.60 -1.82
C ALA A 19 -4.47 -5.39 -2.67
N ALA A 20 -3.25 -5.59 -2.16
CA ALA A 20 -2.22 -6.43 -2.76
C ALA A 20 -2.59 -7.92 -2.69
N ALA A 21 -3.07 -8.40 -1.53
CA ALA A 21 -3.46 -9.79 -1.33
C ALA A 21 -4.59 -10.24 -2.28
N LYS A 22 -5.54 -9.34 -2.59
CA LYS A 22 -6.60 -9.58 -3.60
C LYS A 22 -6.06 -9.86 -5.01
N ARG A 23 -4.78 -9.54 -5.25
CA ARG A 23 -4.09 -9.71 -6.54
C ARG A 23 -2.95 -10.73 -6.45
N ASP A 24 -2.95 -11.58 -5.42
CA ASP A 24 -1.94 -12.62 -5.24
C ASP A 24 -0.53 -12.06 -5.02
N VAL A 25 -0.45 -10.90 -4.35
CA VAL A 25 0.82 -10.26 -3.96
C VAL A 25 0.89 -10.17 -2.45
N GLU A 26 1.91 -10.81 -1.87
CA GLU A 26 2.18 -10.78 -0.43
C GLU A 26 3.10 -9.61 -0.06
N VAL A 27 2.65 -8.79 0.88
CA VAL A 27 3.40 -7.66 1.44
C VAL A 27 3.15 -7.56 2.94
N ILE A 28 4.11 -7.02 3.68
CA ILE A 28 3.99 -6.83 5.12
C ILE A 28 3.95 -5.32 5.42
N PRO A 29 2.90 -4.79 6.04
CA PRO A 29 2.86 -3.41 6.50
C PRO A 29 3.98 -3.12 7.50
N LEU A 30 4.74 -2.04 7.27
CA LEU A 30 5.81 -1.61 8.18
C LEU A 30 5.27 -1.19 9.56
N SER A 31 4.00 -0.77 9.62
CA SER A 31 3.31 -0.44 10.88
C SER A 31 3.36 -1.59 11.90
N ARG A 32 3.44 -2.86 11.45
CA ARG A 32 3.55 -4.04 12.32
C ARG A 32 4.88 -4.13 13.06
N TYR A 33 5.91 -3.46 12.56
CA TYR A 33 7.25 -3.43 13.17
C TYR A 33 7.50 -2.16 13.98
N ASN A 34 6.61 -1.17 13.89
CA ASN A 34 6.76 0.11 14.56
C ASN A 34 6.25 0.04 16.00
N ARG A 35 7.08 0.51 16.94
CA ARG A 35 6.73 0.62 18.38
C ARG A 35 6.27 2.04 18.79
N GLY A 36 5.89 2.89 17.83
CA GLY A 36 5.47 4.28 18.06
C GLY A 36 4.78 4.90 16.83
N ARG A 37 4.37 6.18 16.93
CA ARG A 37 3.82 6.89 15.76
C ARG A 37 4.95 7.15 14.75
N VAL A 38 4.85 6.52 13.59
CA VAL A 38 5.76 6.78 12.46
C VAL A 38 5.04 7.69 11.47
N ALA A 39 5.79 8.64 10.92
CA ALA A 39 5.26 9.70 10.06
C ALA A 39 4.80 9.22 8.67
N GLY A 40 5.02 7.95 8.34
CA GLY A 40 4.69 7.39 7.03
C GLY A 40 4.33 5.91 7.12
N GLU A 41 3.34 5.53 6.32
CA GLU A 41 2.98 4.15 6.07
C GLU A 41 3.92 3.55 5.02
N GLY A 42 4.11 2.24 5.05
CA GLY A 42 5.02 1.57 4.12
C GLY A 42 4.81 0.07 4.09
N LEU A 43 5.44 -0.56 3.11
CA LEU A 43 5.36 -1.99 2.85
C LEU A 43 6.76 -2.59 2.76
N GLN A 44 6.91 -3.78 3.35
CA GLN A 44 8.04 -4.67 3.15
C GLN A 44 7.64 -5.79 2.19
N MET A 45 8.55 -6.13 1.29
CA MET A 45 8.39 -7.12 0.23
C MET A 45 9.56 -8.10 0.26
N GLY A 46 9.24 -9.38 0.18
CA GLY A 46 10.20 -10.46 -0.03
C GLY A 46 10.17 -10.94 -1.47
N PHE A 47 11.35 -11.13 -2.08
CA PHE A 47 11.46 -11.60 -3.47
C PHE A 47 12.43 -12.79 -3.62
N ALA A 48 12.95 -13.33 -2.51
CA ALA A 48 14.00 -14.35 -2.52
C ALA A 48 13.59 -15.68 -3.20
N ALA A 49 12.30 -15.97 -3.27
CA ALA A 49 11.76 -17.23 -3.80
C ALA A 49 11.13 -17.11 -5.20
N VAL A 50 11.24 -15.94 -5.86
CA VAL A 50 10.55 -15.67 -7.14
C VAL A 50 11.51 -15.20 -8.24
N GLY A 51 11.21 -15.57 -9.48
CA GLY A 51 11.99 -15.19 -10.66
C GLY A 51 11.68 -13.77 -11.15
N ALA A 52 12.49 -13.28 -12.09
CA ALA A 52 12.35 -11.92 -12.63
C ALA A 52 10.99 -11.66 -13.30
N ARG A 53 10.36 -12.70 -13.87
CA ARG A 53 9.03 -12.61 -14.48
C ARG A 53 7.95 -12.40 -13.41
N GLU A 54 8.01 -13.18 -12.34
CA GLU A 54 7.08 -13.12 -11.21
C GLU A 54 7.25 -11.81 -10.45
N ILE A 55 8.48 -11.31 -10.30
CA ILE A 55 8.75 -9.98 -9.71
C ILE A 55 8.06 -8.88 -10.55
N ARG A 56 8.23 -8.88 -11.88
CA ARG A 56 7.60 -7.86 -12.74
C ARG A 56 6.07 -7.91 -12.64
N ARG A 57 5.49 -9.12 -12.69
CA ARG A 57 4.04 -9.31 -12.51
C ARG A 57 3.59 -8.78 -11.14
N GLY A 58 4.25 -9.20 -10.07
CA GLY A 58 3.89 -8.79 -8.71
C GLY A 58 3.98 -7.28 -8.49
N VAL A 59 4.98 -6.61 -9.07
CA VAL A 59 5.09 -5.14 -9.03
C VAL A 59 3.96 -4.46 -9.79
N GLN A 60 3.58 -4.97 -10.97
CA GLN A 60 2.44 -4.44 -11.73
C GLN A 60 1.12 -4.63 -10.98
N ASP A 61 0.89 -5.82 -10.45
CA ASP A 61 -0.31 -6.15 -9.67
C ASP A 61 -0.38 -5.30 -8.38
N LEU A 62 0.76 -5.08 -7.72
CA LEU A 62 0.87 -4.17 -6.58
C LEU A 62 0.49 -2.73 -6.95
N ALA A 63 1.01 -2.20 -8.06
CA ALA A 63 0.71 -0.86 -8.53
C ALA A 63 -0.80 -0.66 -8.74
N VAL A 64 -1.46 -1.61 -9.41
CA VAL A 64 -2.92 -1.58 -9.62
C VAL A 64 -3.69 -1.61 -8.29
N GLY A 65 -3.19 -2.37 -7.30
CA GLY A 65 -3.77 -2.38 -5.95
C GLY A 65 -3.68 -1.03 -5.26
N LEU A 66 -2.51 -0.41 -5.30
CA LEU A 66 -2.24 0.89 -4.65
C LEU A 66 -2.97 2.05 -5.33
N GLU A 67 -3.10 2.03 -6.66
CA GLU A 67 -3.90 3.03 -7.39
C GLU A 67 -5.36 3.02 -6.96
N GLY A 68 -5.92 1.83 -6.67
CA GLY A 68 -7.26 1.70 -6.12
C GLY A 68 -7.39 2.42 -4.77
N GLU A 69 -6.45 2.18 -3.85
CA GLU A 69 -6.43 2.82 -2.53
C GLU A 69 -6.18 4.34 -2.60
N SER A 70 -5.36 4.79 -3.55
CA SER A 70 -5.15 6.22 -3.77
C SER A 70 -6.43 6.93 -4.21
N ARG A 71 -7.18 6.32 -5.16
CA ARG A 71 -8.46 6.87 -5.64
C ARG A 71 -9.54 6.86 -4.57
N THR A 72 -9.57 5.85 -3.68
CA THR A 72 -10.54 5.81 -2.57
C THR A 72 -10.24 6.90 -1.55
N TRP A 73 -8.96 7.14 -1.24
CA TRP A 73 -8.53 8.23 -0.37
C TRP A 73 -8.89 9.61 -0.92
N GLN A 74 -8.54 9.90 -2.18
CA GLN A 74 -8.87 11.17 -2.84
C GLN A 74 -10.38 11.45 -2.79
N ARG A 75 -11.21 10.42 -2.99
CA ARG A 75 -12.67 10.56 -2.94
C ARG A 75 -13.18 10.88 -1.52
N ARG A 76 -12.59 10.29 -0.49
CA ARG A 76 -12.94 10.57 0.91
C ARG A 76 -12.59 12.00 1.30
N GLU A 77 -11.40 12.46 0.95
CA GLU A 77 -10.98 13.84 1.22
C GLU A 77 -11.90 14.87 0.55
N VAL A 78 -12.24 14.65 -0.73
CA VAL A 78 -13.17 15.54 -1.45
C VAL A 78 -14.55 15.58 -0.77
N SER A 79 -15.07 14.44 -0.32
CA SER A 79 -16.34 14.38 0.41
C SER A 79 -16.28 15.09 1.76
N GLU A 80 -15.18 14.97 2.52
CA GLU A 80 -15.01 15.67 3.79
C GLU A 80 -14.91 17.19 3.61
N ILE A 81 -14.24 17.66 2.54
CA ILE A 81 -14.16 19.08 2.20
C ILE A 81 -15.54 19.62 1.82
N ALA A 82 -16.33 18.86 1.05
CA ALA A 82 -17.70 19.24 0.71
C ALA A 82 -18.61 19.30 1.94
N ALA A 83 -18.48 18.36 2.88
CA ALA A 83 -19.27 18.32 4.11
C ALA A 83 -18.96 19.47 5.07
N LYS A 84 -17.71 19.97 5.10
CA LYS A 84 -17.29 21.11 5.93
C LYS A 84 -17.70 22.48 5.36
N ARG A 85 -18.26 22.53 4.14
CA ARG A 85 -18.72 23.75 3.47
C ARG A 85 -20.23 24.01 3.59
N CYS A 86 -21.00 23.08 4.16
CA CYS A 86 -22.38 23.29 4.61
C CYS A 86 -22.42 23.71 6.08
#